data_AF-A0A831K4C4-F1
#
_entry.id   AF-A0A831K4C4-F1
#
_cell.length_a   1.000
_cell.length_b   1.000
_cell.length_c   1.000
_cell.angle_alpha   90.00
_cell.angle_beta   90.00
_cell.angle_gamma   90.00
#
_symmetry.space_group_name_H-M   'P 1'
#
loop_
_entity.id
_entity.type
_entity.pdbx_description
1 polymer ?
#
loop_
_entity_poly.entity_id
_entity_poly.type
_entity_poly.pdbx_seq_one_letter_code
_entity_poly.pdbx_strand_id
1 'polypeptide(L)' 'KDLAINGNDLMEMFDLKPGKVVGDILNYLMEKVLDNPKENIKEKLEKLSRLYYNENINTSNDKEIN' A
#
# COMPACT_ATOMS: atom_id res chain seq x y z
N LYS A 1 15.24 -0.80 9.29
CA LYS A 1 15.20 -1.48 7.98
C LYS A 1 14.16 -0.77 7.16
N ASP A 2 14.49 -0.39 5.94
CA ASP A 2 13.55 0.29 5.06
C ASP A 2 12.64 -0.74 4.36
N LEU A 3 11.46 -0.29 3.94
CA LEU A 3 10.55 -1.09 3.13
C LEU A 3 11.15 -1.32 1.74
N ALA A 4 10.84 -2.47 1.13
CA ALA A 4 11.25 -2.82 -0.22
C ALA A 4 10.54 -2.00 -1.32
N ILE A 5 9.53 -1.21 -0.92
CA ILE A 5 8.88 -0.19 -1.74
C ILE A 5 8.82 1.13 -0.97
N ASN A 6 8.71 2.24 -1.68
CA ASN A 6 8.64 3.58 -1.12
C ASN A 6 7.39 4.33 -1.59
N GLY A 7 7.26 5.60 -1.19
CA GLY A 7 6.10 6.42 -1.55
C GLY A 7 5.93 6.65 -3.05
N ASN A 8 7.02 6.75 -3.82
CA ASN A 8 6.95 6.92 -5.27
C ASN A 8 6.38 5.68 -5.95
N ASP A 9 6.79 4.47 -5.52
CA ASP A 9 6.23 3.21 -6.03
C ASP A 9 4.70 3.18 -5.83
N LEU A 10 4.23 3.60 -4.67
CA LEU A 10 2.79 3.64 -4.36
C LEU A 10 2.04 4.70 -5.17
N MET A 11 2.65 5.87 -5.36
CA MET A 11 2.07 6.94 -6.18
C MET A 11 1.88 6.50 -7.63
N GLU A 12 2.90 5.86 -8.22
CA GLU A 12 2.81 5.31 -9.58
C GLU A 12 1.81 4.16 -9.68
N MET A 13 1.78 3.26 -8.69
CA MET A 13 0.94 2.06 -8.74
C MET A 13 -0.57 2.35 -8.62
N PHE A 14 -0.92 3.42 -7.91
CA PHE A 14 -2.31 3.79 -7.60
C PHE A 14 -2.76 5.10 -8.25
N ASP A 15 -1.92 5.73 -9.09
CA ASP A 15 -2.14 7.06 -9.66
C ASP A 15 -2.48 8.12 -8.58
N LEU A 16 -1.73 8.06 -7.47
CA LEU A 16 -1.94 8.95 -6.32
C LEU A 16 -1.00 10.14 -6.35
N LYS A 17 -1.53 11.30 -5.92
CA LYS A 17 -0.71 12.45 -5.56
C LYS A 17 -0.04 12.23 -4.20
N PRO A 18 1.12 12.88 -3.93
CA PRO A 18 1.73 12.85 -2.62
C PRO A 18 0.76 13.39 -1.57
N GLY A 19 0.58 12.64 -0.48
CA GLY A 19 -0.38 13.00 0.55
C GLY A 19 -0.61 11.91 1.59
N LYS A 20 -1.60 12.14 2.44
CA LYS A 20 -1.90 11.29 3.61
C LYS A 20 -2.12 9.81 3.24
N VAL A 21 -2.82 9.54 2.13
CA VAL A 21 -3.11 8.18 1.67
C VAL A 21 -1.83 7.36 1.46
N VAL A 22 -0.81 7.94 0.82
CA VAL A 22 0.48 7.27 0.61
C VAL A 22 1.15 6.95 1.94
N GLY A 23 1.12 7.91 2.89
CA GLY A 23 1.64 7.70 4.24
C GLY A 23 0.90 6.62 5.03
N ASP A 24 -0.43 6.57 4.93
CA ASP A 24 -1.25 5.56 5.59
C ASP A 24 -0.92 4.14 5.09
N ILE A 25 -0.74 3.99 3.77
CA ILE A 25 -0.31 2.71 3.18
C ILE A 25 1.09 2.32 3.67
N LEU A 26 2.05 3.25 3.67
CA LEU A 26 3.41 2.97 4.13
C LEU A 26 3.45 2.56 5.62
N ASN A 27 2.65 3.22 6.46
CA ASN A 27 2.54 2.88 7.87
C ASN A 27 1.99 1.47 8.06
N TYR A 28 0.91 1.12 7.35
CA TYR A 28 0.36 -0.23 7.37
C TYR A 28 1.39 -1.30 6.95
N LEU A 29 2.14 -1.05 5.87
CA LEU A 29 3.19 -1.97 5.41
C LEU A 29 4.32 -2.10 6.42
N MET A 30 4.70 -1.00 7.06
CA MET A 30 5.73 -1.00 8.10
C MET A 30 5.31 -1.87 9.29
N GLU A 31 4.06 -1.76 9.76
CA GLU A 31 3.53 -2.61 10.83
C GLU A 31 3.63 -4.10 10.45
N LYS A 32 3.24 -4.48 9.22
CA LYS A 32 3.34 -5.88 8.76
C LYS A 32 4.78 -6.39 8.68
N VAL A 33 5.72 -5.54 8.26
CA VAL A 33 7.13 -5.88 8.19
C VAL A 33 7.79 -5.95 9.57
N LEU A 34 7.36 -5.12 10.52
CA LEU A 34 7.80 -5.22 11.91
C LEU A 34 7.39 -6.56 12.53
N ASP A 35 6.16 -7.01 12.26
CA ASP A 35 5.66 -8.30 12.74
C ASP A 35 6.36 -9.49 12.05
N ASN A 36 6.55 -9.42 10.73
CA ASN A 36 7.23 -10.45 9.96
C ASN A 36 8.20 -9.83 8.95
N PRO A 37 9.49 -9.65 9.34
CA PRO A 37 10.50 -9.04 8.48
C PRO A 37 10.76 -9.78 7.15
N LYS A 38 10.31 -11.04 7.02
CA LYS A 38 10.42 -11.82 5.78
C LYS A 38 9.39 -11.43 4.72
N GLU A 39 8.36 -10.66 5.09
CA GLU A 39 7.37 -10.12 4.14
C GLU A 39 7.88 -8.86 3.43
N ASN A 40 9.04 -8.31 3.81
CA ASN A 40 9.65 -7.13 3.19
C ASN A 40 10.25 -7.43 1.81
N ILE A 41 9.40 -7.85 0.89
CA ILE A 41 9.70 -8.20 -0.50
C ILE A 41 8.72 -7.43 -1.37
N LYS A 42 9.23 -6.78 -2.42
CA LYS A 42 8.46 -5.86 -3.29
C LYS A 42 7.07 -6.41 -3.67
N GLU A 43 7.01 -7.59 -4.28
CA GLU A 43 5.76 -8.23 -4.73
C GLU A 43 4.74 -8.43 -3.60
N LYS A 44 5.20 -8.79 -2.39
CA LYS A 44 4.34 -9.00 -1.24
C LYS A 44 3.80 -7.67 -0.71
N LEU A 45 4.64 -6.64 -0.65
CA LEU A 45 4.23 -5.31 -0.21
C LEU A 45 3.26 -4.67 -1.22
N GLU A 46 3.47 -4.87 -2.51
CA GLU A 46 2.53 -4.46 -3.56
C GLU A 46 1.16 -5.12 -3.36
N LYS A 47 1.13 -6.44 -3.10
CA LYS A 47 -0.13 -7.15 -2.80
C LYS A 47 -0.81 -6.61 -1.55
N LEU A 48 -0.07 -6.43 -0.46
CA LEU A 48 -0.61 -5.90 0.80
C LEU A 48 -1.13 -4.49 0.65
N SER A 49 -0.43 -3.62 -0.09
CA SER A 49 -0.88 -2.26 -0.35
C SER A 49 -2.17 -2.23 -1.17
N ARG A 50 -2.34 -3.11 -2.17
CA ARG A 50 -3.60 -3.22 -2.93
C ARG A 50 -4.77 -3.62 -2.05
N LEU A 51 -4.57 -4.59 -1.16
CA LEU A 51 -5.60 -5.01 -0.20
C LEU A 51 -6.01 -3.84 0.70
N TYR A 52 -5.04 -3.18 1.33
CA TYR A 52 -5.30 -2.04 2.20
C TYR A 52 -6.00 -0.89 1.46
N TYR A 53 -5.51 -0.54 0.27
CA TYR A 53 -6.07 0.52 -0.56
C TYR A 53 -7.53 0.22 -0.93
N ASN A 54 -7.82 -1.01 -1.37
CA ASN A 54 -9.17 -1.40 -1.76
C ASN A 54 -10.15 -1.42 -0.57
N GLU A 55 -9.73 -1.88 0.60
CA GLU A 55 -10.58 -1.98 1.79
C GLU A 55 -10.82 -0.61 2.46
N ASN A 56 -9.82 0.25 2.50
CA ASN A 56 -9.82 1.44 3.36
C ASN A 56 -9.90 2.78 2.61
N ILE A 57 -9.54 2.79 1.31
CA ILE A 57 -9.41 4.03 0.54
C ILE A 57 -10.34 4.02 -0.68
N ASN A 58 -10.37 2.93 -1.46
CA ASN A 58 -11.16 2.82 -2.70
C ASN A 58 -12.61 2.35 -2.47
N THR A 59 -13.00 2.04 -1.24
CA THR A 59 -14.37 1.59 -0.89
C THR A 59 -15.45 2.63 -1.18
N SER A 60 -15.09 3.87 -1.57
CA SER A 60 -16.05 4.92 -1.95
C SER A 60 -16.33 5.02 -3.46
N ASN A 61 -15.56 4.37 -4.36
CA ASN A 61 -15.70 4.63 -5.80
C ASN A 61 -16.15 3.46 -6.69
N ASP A 62 -16.07 2.18 -6.31
CA ASP A 62 -16.45 1.11 -7.25
C ASP A 62 -17.34 0.02 -6.61
N LYS A 63 -18.65 0.28 -6.68
CA LYS A 63 -19.67 -0.76 -6.97
C LYS A 63 -19.82 -1.03 -8.47
N GLU A 64 -18.97 -0.46 -9.31
CA GLU A 64 -18.84 -0.79 -10.74
C GLU A 64 -17.38 -1.17 -10.93
N ILE A 65 -17.02 -2.41 -11.18
CA ILE A 65 -16.93 -2.95 -12.53
C ILE A 65 -17.07 -4.49 -12.42
N ASN A 66 -18.02 -4.99 -13.22
CA ASN A 66 -18.31 -6.35 -13.70
C ASN A 66 -17.41 -7.51 -13.25
#